data_AF-A0AAE4QN65-F1
#
_entry.id   AF-A0AAE4QN65-F1
#
_cell.length_a   1.000
_cell.length_b   1.000
_cell.length_c   1.000
_cell.angle_alpha   90.00
_cell.angle_beta   90.00
_cell.angle_gamma   90.00
#
_symmetry.space_group_name_H-M   'P 1'
#
loop_
_entity.id
_entity.type
_entity.pdbx_description
1 polymer ?
#
loop_
_entity_poly.entity_id
_entity_poly.type
_entity_poly.pdbx_seq_one_letter_code
_entity_poly.pdbx_strand_id
1 'polypeptide(L)'
;MNIQEIKFTISLTNVSAEEIGIYPDVALFTGISGWGGPSFGIEISPASFRELRNYYGPPAQPPNRAFYEKNEILLSPNESFRKTLTACWIPRSAISRAAVASENLDPEGMDSVDPILFRKSSFLVLGKGSEQVLREMNSRPDFLRPNSLLVFQHSGTYEFSVSYLQSEWVEFRPRQSSFCRSSSVSVNVE
;
A
#
# COMPACT_ATOMS: atom_id res chain seq x y z
N MET A 1 9.94 -17.52 14.18
CA MET A 1 9.76 -16.52 13.12
C MET A 1 8.29 -16.56 12.73
N ASN A 2 7.54 -15.48 12.95
CA ASN A 2 6.13 -15.47 12.56
C ASN A 2 5.91 -14.35 11.54
N ILE A 3 5.83 -14.73 10.27
CA ILE A 3 5.33 -13.87 9.19
C ILE A 3 3.81 -13.82 9.39
N GLN A 4 3.25 -12.63 9.53
CA GLN A 4 1.86 -12.46 9.97
C GLN A 4 1.07 -11.64 8.97
N GLU A 5 -0.16 -12.07 8.74
CA GLU A 5 -1.12 -11.26 7.99
C GLU A 5 -1.77 -10.23 8.90
N ILE A 6 -1.83 -8.99 8.42
CA ILE A 6 -2.41 -7.84 9.09
C ILE A 6 -3.56 -7.32 8.25
N LYS A 7 -4.70 -7.06 8.89
CA LYS A 7 -5.90 -6.58 8.21
C LYS A 7 -6.29 -5.21 8.74
N PHE A 8 -6.65 -4.33 7.81
CA PHE A 8 -7.07 -2.96 8.07
C PHE A 8 -8.44 -2.83 7.44
N THR A 9 -9.45 -2.49 8.24
CA THR A 9 -10.78 -2.25 7.69
C THR A 9 -11.05 -0.75 7.70
N ILE A 10 -11.37 -0.21 6.53
CA ILE A 10 -11.88 1.14 6.39
C ILE A 10 -13.39 1.07 6.14
N SER A 11 -14.12 2.05 6.68
CA SER A 11 -15.57 2.19 6.44
C SER A 11 -15.81 3.51 5.74
N LEU A 12 -16.17 3.45 4.47
CA LEU A 12 -16.51 4.59 3.63
C LEU A 12 -18.00 4.85 3.76
N THR A 13 -18.38 5.94 4.43
CA THR A 13 -19.80 6.27 4.67
C THR A 13 -20.18 7.48 3.85
N ASN A 14 -21.29 7.39 3.12
CA ASN A 14 -21.85 8.55 2.43
C ASN A 14 -22.58 9.45 3.44
N VAL A 15 -21.96 10.56 3.83
CA VAL A 15 -22.56 11.58 4.71
C VAL A 15 -23.27 12.70 3.94
N SER A 16 -23.31 12.62 2.62
CA SER A 16 -23.97 13.60 1.76
C SER A 16 -25.47 13.27 1.59
N ALA A 17 -26.24 14.24 1.09
CA ALA A 17 -27.66 14.06 0.78
C ALA A 17 -27.91 13.36 -0.57
N GLU A 18 -26.88 13.15 -1.38
CA GLU A 18 -26.98 12.59 -2.73
C GLU A 18 -26.22 11.27 -2.82
N GLU A 19 -26.46 10.51 -3.89
CA GLU A 19 -25.67 9.31 -4.20
C GLU A 19 -24.25 9.69 -4.62
N ILE A 20 -23.25 8.92 -4.15
CA ILE A 20 -21.84 9.17 -4.43
C ILE A 20 -21.17 7.96 -5.06
N GLY A 21 -20.24 8.19 -5.98
CA GLY A 21 -19.35 7.17 -6.52
C GLY A 21 -18.04 7.06 -5.72
N ILE A 22 -17.65 5.83 -5.38
CA ILE A 22 -16.35 5.50 -4.78
C ILE A 22 -15.67 4.36 -5.56
N TYR A 23 -14.34 4.24 -5.44
CA TYR A 23 -13.52 3.34 -6.25
C TYR A 23 -12.49 2.55 -5.41
N PRO A 24 -12.89 1.90 -4.30
CA PRO A 24 -11.96 1.30 -3.35
C PRO A 24 -11.23 0.05 -3.88
N ASP A 25 -11.75 -0.60 -4.94
CA ASP A 25 -11.16 -1.83 -5.49
C ASP A 25 -10.02 -1.57 -6.47
N VAL A 26 -9.95 -0.36 -7.02
CA VAL A 26 -8.88 0.09 -7.93
C VAL A 26 -7.95 1.10 -7.27
N ALA A 27 -8.17 1.40 -5.99
CA ALA A 27 -7.33 2.29 -5.21
C ALA A 27 -5.98 1.62 -4.88
N LEU A 28 -4.90 2.35 -5.14
CA LEU A 28 -3.53 1.89 -4.89
C LEU A 28 -2.97 2.50 -3.60
N PHE A 29 -2.05 1.80 -2.93
CA PHE A 29 -1.29 2.41 -1.83
C PHE A 29 -0.32 3.44 -2.40
N THR A 30 -0.49 4.71 -2.03
CA THR A 30 0.33 5.79 -2.57
C THR A 30 1.57 6.05 -1.72
N GLY A 31 2.71 6.03 -2.40
CA GLY A 31 3.82 6.95 -2.11
C GLY A 31 4.02 7.88 -3.30
N ILE A 32 4.10 7.32 -4.51
CA ILE A 32 4.28 8.09 -5.76
C ILE A 32 3.76 7.24 -6.95
N SER A 33 2.49 6.81 -6.96
CA SER A 33 1.91 6.45 -8.26
C SER A 33 1.87 7.75 -9.05
N GLY A 34 2.70 7.89 -10.10
CA GLY A 34 2.71 9.06 -10.98
C GLY A 34 1.35 9.34 -11.64
N TRP A 35 0.42 8.41 -11.46
CA TRP A 35 -0.99 8.48 -11.72
C TRP A 35 -1.73 8.81 -10.43
N GLY A 36 -2.34 9.99 -10.35
CA GLY A 36 -3.32 10.31 -9.31
C GLY A 36 -4.58 9.43 -9.43
N GLY A 37 -5.63 9.77 -8.68
CA GLY A 37 -6.88 9.02 -8.65
C GLY A 37 -7.23 8.46 -7.27
N PRO A 38 -8.04 7.39 -7.18
CA PRO A 38 -8.38 6.80 -5.90
C PRO A 38 -7.15 6.11 -5.30
N SER A 39 -6.87 6.35 -4.02
CA SER A 39 -5.69 5.83 -3.35
C SER A 39 -5.90 5.58 -1.88
N PHE A 40 -5.05 4.71 -1.32
CA PHE A 40 -4.91 4.51 0.11
C PHE A 40 -3.61 5.16 0.59
N GLY A 41 -3.74 6.09 1.54
CA GLY A 41 -2.60 6.61 2.28
C GLY A 41 -2.36 5.79 3.54
N ILE A 42 -1.10 5.65 3.95
CA ILE A 42 -0.75 5.09 5.26
C ILE A 42 -0.03 6.13 6.07
N GLU A 43 -0.58 6.44 7.24
CA GLU A 43 0.09 7.25 8.24
C GLU A 43 0.66 6.33 9.31
N ILE A 44 1.98 6.40 9.49
CA ILE A 44 2.72 5.65 10.50
C ILE A 44 3.90 6.50 10.98
N SER A 45 4.14 6.52 12.29
CA SER A 45 5.28 7.22 12.88
C SER A 45 5.94 6.32 13.92
N PRO A 46 7.27 6.17 13.96
CA PRO A 46 8.29 6.80 13.11
C PRO A 46 8.72 5.98 11.87
N ALA A 47 7.89 5.06 11.36
CA ALA A 47 8.27 4.24 10.20
C ALA A 47 8.21 5.01 8.87
N SER A 48 8.97 4.56 7.87
CA SER A 48 8.96 5.18 6.53
C SER A 48 8.22 4.31 5.52
N PHE A 49 7.28 4.90 4.78
CA PHE A 49 6.72 4.30 3.57
C PHE A 49 7.76 4.27 2.46
N ARG A 50 7.86 3.15 1.75
CA ARG A 50 8.73 2.97 0.59
C ARG A 50 8.00 2.18 -0.49
N GLU A 51 8.09 2.64 -1.71
CA GLU A 51 7.68 1.89 -2.90
C GLU A 51 8.93 1.43 -3.62
N LEU A 52 9.11 0.13 -3.77
CA LEU A 52 10.21 -0.42 -4.55
C LEU A 52 9.72 -0.79 -5.94
N ARG A 53 10.33 -0.18 -6.96
CA ARG A 53 9.88 -0.32 -8.35
C ARG A 53 10.46 -1.56 -9.01
N ASN A 54 9.68 -2.19 -9.88
CA ASN A 54 10.16 -3.27 -10.75
C ASN A 54 10.79 -2.74 -12.04
N TYR A 55 10.43 -1.51 -12.45
CA TYR A 55 10.83 -0.90 -13.70
C TYR A 55 10.95 0.62 -13.54
N TYR A 56 11.96 1.21 -14.16
CA TYR A 56 12.31 2.64 -14.03
C TYR A 56 12.06 3.45 -15.32
N GLY A 57 11.39 2.87 -16.32
CA GLY A 57 11.02 3.61 -17.53
C GLY A 57 9.73 4.43 -17.37
N PRO A 58 9.16 4.94 -18.49
CA PRO A 58 8.01 5.84 -18.43
C PRO A 58 6.85 5.18 -17.67
N PRO A 59 6.07 5.97 -16.91
CA PRO A 59 4.93 5.41 -16.19
C PRO A 59 3.98 4.74 -17.18
N ALA A 60 3.50 3.55 -16.84
CA ALA A 60 2.60 2.77 -17.70
C ALA A 60 1.30 3.52 -17.94
N GLN A 61 0.81 3.67 -19.17
CA GLN A 61 -0.38 4.49 -19.49
C GLN A 61 -1.52 4.33 -18.45
N PRO A 62 -2.11 5.44 -17.96
CA PRO A 62 -3.08 5.32 -16.89
C PRO A 62 -4.37 4.66 -17.39
N PRO A 63 -5.15 4.07 -16.47
CA PRO A 63 -6.45 3.53 -16.83
C PRO A 63 -7.35 4.61 -17.45
N ASN A 64 -8.15 4.22 -18.44
CA ASN A 64 -9.10 5.10 -19.10
C ASN A 64 -10.40 5.24 -18.29
N ARG A 65 -11.28 6.15 -18.70
CA ARG A 65 -12.57 6.38 -18.04
C ARG A 65 -13.42 5.11 -17.86
N ALA A 66 -13.50 4.28 -18.90
CA ALA A 66 -14.29 3.04 -18.88
C ALA A 66 -13.81 2.04 -17.81
N PHE A 67 -12.51 2.02 -17.50
CA PHE A 67 -11.99 1.24 -16.38
C PHE A 67 -12.55 1.74 -15.04
N TYR A 68 -12.59 3.04 -14.82
CA TYR A 68 -13.14 3.59 -13.58
C TYR A 68 -14.65 3.38 -13.48
N GLU A 69 -15.41 3.61 -14.56
CA GLU A 69 -16.87 3.38 -14.60
C GLU A 69 -17.23 1.94 -14.26
N LYS A 70 -16.43 0.96 -14.70
CA LYS A 70 -16.63 -0.46 -14.36
C LYS A 70 -16.40 -0.78 -12.86
N ASN A 71 -15.58 0.01 -12.19
CA ASN A 71 -15.18 -0.20 -10.80
C ASN A 71 -15.82 0.84 -9.85
N GLU A 72 -16.81 1.60 -10.33
CA GLU A 72 -17.59 2.52 -9.50
C GLU A 72 -18.53 1.72 -8.60
N ILE A 73 -18.50 2.06 -7.31
CA ILE A 73 -19.48 1.62 -6.33
C ILE A 73 -20.29 2.85 -5.93
N LEU A 74 -21.60 2.77 -6.12
CA LEU A 74 -22.53 3.82 -5.73
C LEU A 74 -22.96 3.61 -4.28
N LEU A 75 -22.90 4.67 -3.48
CA LEU A 75 -23.39 4.68 -2.11
C LEU A 75 -24.54 5.66 -1.97
N SER A 76 -25.69 5.15 -1.54
CA SER A 76 -26.84 5.98 -1.16
C SER A 76 -26.56 6.80 0.11
N PRO A 77 -27.32 7.86 0.41
CA PRO A 77 -27.17 8.62 1.64
C PRO A 77 -27.20 7.72 2.89
N ASN A 78 -26.22 7.88 3.78
CA ASN A 78 -25.97 7.08 4.98
C ASN A 78 -25.55 5.62 4.74
N GLU A 79 -25.38 5.19 3.49
CA GLU A 79 -24.84 3.87 3.18
C GLU A 79 -23.34 3.81 3.50
N SER A 80 -22.89 2.63 3.94
CA SER A 80 -21.49 2.38 4.29
C SER A 80 -20.93 1.22 3.49
N PHE A 81 -19.76 1.43 2.87
CA PHE A 81 -18.96 0.38 2.28
C PHE A 81 -17.77 0.04 3.16
N ARG A 82 -17.52 -1.25 3.40
CA ARG A 82 -16.34 -1.70 4.15
C ARG A 82 -15.33 -2.34 3.22
N LYS A 83 -14.11 -1.78 3.18
CA LYS A 83 -12.98 -2.39 2.49
C LYS A 83 -12.00 -2.91 3.54
N THR A 84 -11.66 -4.20 3.43
CA THR A 84 -10.54 -4.75 4.18
C THR A 84 -9.31 -4.80 3.27
N LEU A 85 -8.25 -4.18 3.75
CA LEU A 85 -6.93 -4.19 3.14
C LEU A 85 -6.08 -5.20 3.90
N THR A 86 -5.22 -5.89 3.16
CA THR A 86 -4.32 -6.90 3.72
C THR A 86 -2.90 -6.40 3.59
N ALA A 87 -2.08 -6.64 4.62
CA ALA A 87 -0.64 -6.52 4.55
C ALA A 87 0.03 -7.72 5.21
N CYS A 88 1.30 -7.94 4.91
CA CYS A 88 2.07 -9.05 5.42
C CYS A 88 3.30 -8.53 6.18
N TRP A 89 3.34 -8.83 7.47
CA TRP A 89 4.48 -8.58 8.34
C TRP A 89 5.59 -9.58 8.10
N ILE A 90 6.80 -9.09 7.89
CA ILE A 90 8.00 -9.89 7.76
C ILE A 90 9.04 -9.39 8.78
N PRO A 91 9.32 -10.16 9.84
CA PRO A 91 10.34 -9.77 10.80
C PRO A 91 11.72 -9.81 10.14
N ARG A 92 12.62 -8.94 10.57
CA ARG A 92 13.99 -8.87 10.08
C ARG A 92 14.68 -10.23 10.08
N SER A 93 14.43 -11.05 11.10
CA SER A 93 15.01 -12.40 11.24
C SER A 93 14.62 -13.36 10.12
N ALA A 94 13.48 -13.15 9.44
CA ALA A 94 13.02 -13.96 8.32
C ALA A 94 13.56 -13.48 6.94
N ILE A 95 14.21 -12.31 6.88
CA ILE A 95 14.72 -11.72 5.65
C ILE A 95 16.14 -12.22 5.34
N SER A 96 16.30 -12.85 4.18
CA SER A 96 17.60 -13.30 3.69
C SER A 96 18.50 -12.10 3.35
N ARG A 97 19.82 -12.28 3.46
CA ARG A 97 20.79 -11.23 3.07
C ARG A 97 20.70 -10.89 1.57
N ALA A 98 20.35 -11.87 0.74
CA ALA A 98 20.18 -11.67 -0.69
C ALA A 98 19.02 -10.71 -1.00
N ALA A 99 17.90 -10.83 -0.28
CA ALA A 99 16.73 -9.98 -0.52
C ALA A 99 16.95 -8.49 -0.24
N VAL A 100 17.92 -8.17 0.60
CA VAL A 100 18.31 -6.80 0.94
C VAL A 100 19.69 -6.42 0.37
N ALA A 101 20.14 -7.14 -0.65
CA ALA A 101 21.33 -6.79 -1.42
C ALA A 101 21.01 -5.63 -2.39
N SER A 102 21.99 -4.80 -2.70
CA SER A 102 21.77 -3.57 -3.48
C SER A 102 21.20 -3.90 -4.87
N GLU A 103 21.74 -4.95 -5.49
CA GLU A 103 21.32 -5.47 -6.78
C GLU A 103 19.87 -5.98 -6.81
N ASN A 104 19.29 -6.31 -5.65
CA ASN A 104 17.92 -6.82 -5.54
C ASN A 104 16.94 -5.75 -5.03
N LEU A 105 17.41 -4.72 -4.32
CA LEU A 105 16.59 -3.62 -3.79
C LEU A 105 16.51 -2.42 -4.73
N ASP A 106 17.61 -2.07 -5.39
CA ASP A 106 17.73 -0.90 -6.25
C ASP A 106 18.87 -1.11 -7.26
N PRO A 107 18.70 -2.04 -8.22
CA PRO A 107 19.74 -2.40 -9.20
C PRO A 107 20.20 -1.22 -10.05
N GLU A 108 19.31 -0.25 -10.29
CA GLU A 108 19.60 0.94 -11.10
C GLU A 108 20.00 2.15 -10.24
N GLY A 109 19.92 2.06 -8.91
CA GLY A 109 20.26 3.15 -7.99
C GLY A 109 19.28 4.33 -8.01
N MET A 110 18.08 4.12 -8.52
CA MET A 110 17.08 5.16 -8.82
C MET A 110 16.06 5.36 -7.70
N ASP A 111 15.95 4.42 -6.75
CA ASP A 111 15.08 4.51 -5.57
C ASP A 111 15.81 5.12 -4.35
N SER A 112 17.13 5.36 -4.45
CA SER A 112 17.96 5.88 -3.36
C SER A 112 17.80 5.06 -2.08
N VAL A 113 17.73 3.74 -2.24
CA VAL A 113 17.57 2.79 -1.12
C VAL A 113 18.90 2.67 -0.39
N ASP A 114 18.88 2.83 0.94
CA ASP A 114 20.02 2.49 1.79
C ASP A 114 20.00 0.98 2.14
N PRO A 115 20.89 0.15 1.56
CA PRO A 115 20.90 -1.28 1.85
C PRO A 115 21.28 -1.58 3.31
N ILE A 116 22.05 -0.69 3.97
CA ILE A 116 22.43 -0.86 5.38
C ILE A 116 21.19 -0.73 6.27
N LEU A 117 20.31 0.23 5.94
CA LEU A 117 19.03 0.41 6.60
C LEU A 117 18.15 -0.85 6.43
N PHE A 118 17.95 -1.30 5.19
CA PHE A 118 17.10 -2.44 4.88
C PHE A 118 17.62 -3.73 5.52
N ARG A 119 18.94 -3.90 5.62
CA ARG A 119 19.59 -5.01 6.33
C ARG A 119 19.36 -5.03 7.83
N LYS A 120 18.76 -4.01 8.44
CA LYS A 120 18.41 -3.98 9.86
C LYS A 120 16.91 -3.84 10.10
N SER A 121 16.13 -3.74 9.02
CA SER A 121 14.72 -3.42 9.10
C SER A 121 13.84 -4.65 9.03
N SER A 122 12.69 -4.53 9.67
CA SER A 122 11.53 -5.39 9.41
C SER A 122 10.61 -4.70 8.40
N PHE A 123 9.71 -5.45 7.77
CA PHE A 123 8.92 -4.97 6.65
C PHE A 123 7.44 -5.28 6.83
N LEU A 124 6.59 -4.37 6.38
CA LEU A 124 5.17 -4.63 6.19
C LEU A 124 4.84 -4.45 4.70
N VAL A 125 4.62 -5.56 4.00
CA VAL A 125 4.29 -5.58 2.57
C VAL A 125 2.80 -5.32 2.40
N LEU A 126 2.43 -4.23 1.73
CA LEU A 126 1.05 -3.77 1.61
C LEU A 126 0.35 -4.43 0.43
N GLY A 127 -0.96 -4.68 0.57
CA GLY A 127 -1.81 -5.24 -0.48
C GLY A 127 -1.65 -6.74 -0.71
N LYS A 128 -0.80 -7.43 0.05
CA LYS A 128 -0.53 -8.87 -0.08
C LYS A 128 -0.75 -9.63 1.21
N GLY A 129 -1.33 -10.82 1.09
CA GLY A 129 -1.49 -11.77 2.18
C GLY A 129 -0.23 -12.59 2.43
N SER A 130 -0.20 -13.28 3.57
CA SER A 130 0.96 -14.07 4.02
C SER A 130 1.35 -15.18 3.03
N GLU A 131 0.39 -15.91 2.48
CA GLU A 131 0.64 -16.98 1.51
C GLU A 131 1.30 -16.49 0.22
N GLN A 132 0.88 -15.32 -0.28
CA GLN A 132 1.46 -14.73 -1.48
C GLN A 132 2.90 -14.30 -1.22
N VAL A 133 3.14 -13.60 -0.11
CA VAL A 133 4.49 -13.14 0.25
C VAL A 133 5.43 -14.31 0.47
N LEU A 134 5.01 -15.36 1.18
CA LEU A 134 5.82 -16.57 1.39
C LEU A 134 6.19 -17.25 0.07
N ARG A 135 5.25 -17.31 -0.88
CA ARG A 135 5.50 -17.86 -2.21
C ARG A 135 6.53 -17.03 -3.00
N GLU A 136 6.42 -15.72 -2.95
CA GLU A 136 7.38 -14.80 -3.59
C GLU A 136 8.76 -14.87 -2.94
N MET A 137 8.82 -14.88 -1.60
CA MET A 137 10.07 -15.06 -0.83
C MET A 137 10.83 -16.32 -1.21
N ASN A 138 10.12 -17.41 -1.50
CA ASN A 138 10.72 -18.69 -1.86
C ASN A 138 11.08 -18.80 -3.35
N SER A 139 10.51 -17.96 -4.22
CA SER A 139 10.67 -18.08 -5.68
C SER A 139 11.70 -17.13 -6.28
N ARG A 140 11.96 -15.98 -5.65
CA ARG A 140 12.90 -14.97 -6.18
C ARG A 140 13.66 -14.25 -5.06
N PRO A 141 14.95 -13.93 -5.28
CA PRO A 141 15.75 -13.21 -4.29
C PRO A 141 15.26 -11.77 -4.10
N ASP A 142 14.77 -11.10 -5.14
CA ASP A 142 14.33 -9.72 -5.13
C ASP A 142 12.83 -9.56 -4.83
N PHE A 143 12.25 -10.46 -4.02
CA PHE A 143 10.81 -10.51 -3.74
C PHE A 143 10.26 -9.24 -3.09
N LEU A 144 11.10 -8.43 -2.45
CA LEU A 144 10.71 -7.12 -1.90
C LEU A 144 10.30 -6.15 -3.02
N ARG A 145 10.60 -6.45 -4.29
CA ARG A 145 10.15 -5.70 -5.47
C ARG A 145 9.21 -6.53 -6.38
N PRO A 146 8.24 -5.91 -7.07
CA PRO A 146 7.67 -4.61 -6.77
C PRO A 146 6.74 -4.72 -5.56
N ASN A 147 6.97 -3.92 -4.51
CA ASN A 147 6.00 -3.78 -3.44
C ASN A 147 6.01 -2.37 -2.87
N SER A 148 4.82 -1.91 -2.47
CA SER A 148 4.67 -0.85 -1.48
C SER A 148 4.84 -1.47 -0.10
N LEU A 149 5.74 -0.91 0.69
CA LEU A 149 6.11 -1.46 1.99
C LEU A 149 6.38 -0.37 3.02
N LEU A 150 6.12 -0.68 4.29
CA LEU A 150 6.60 0.13 5.41
C LEU A 150 7.91 -0.49 5.94
N VAL A 151 8.90 0.36 6.17
CA VAL A 151 10.23 -0.04 6.66
C VAL A 151 10.37 0.37 8.13
N PHE A 152 10.64 -0.62 8.99
CA PHE A 152 10.73 -0.44 10.44
C PHE A 152 12.17 -0.65 10.90
N GLN A 153 12.82 0.43 11.31
CA GLN A 153 14.25 0.43 11.67
C GLN A 153 14.52 -0.06 13.09
N HIS A 154 13.52 -0.04 13.96
CA HIS A 154 13.64 -0.36 15.37
C HIS A 154 12.53 -1.33 15.81
N SER A 155 12.80 -2.10 16.84
CA SER A 155 11.77 -2.86 17.55
C SER A 155 10.88 -1.92 18.35
N GLY A 156 9.60 -2.26 18.48
CA GLY A 156 8.64 -1.48 19.25
C GLY A 156 7.21 -1.65 18.73
N THR A 157 6.27 -0.97 19.39
CA THR A 157 4.88 -0.91 18.95
C THR A 157 4.69 0.31 18.06
N TYR A 158 4.15 0.10 16.87
CA TYR A 158 3.85 1.14 15.90
C TYR A 158 2.35 1.22 15.70
N GLU A 159 1.81 2.43 15.80
CA GLU A 159 0.43 2.69 15.41
C GLU A 159 0.38 3.19 13.98
N PHE A 160 -0.57 2.66 13.23
CA PHE A 160 -0.83 3.07 11.87
C PHE A 160 -2.32 3.24 11.63
N SER A 161 -2.64 4.13 10.71
CA SER A 161 -3.99 4.31 10.18
C SER A 161 -3.93 4.40 8.67
N VAL A 162 -4.98 3.92 8.02
CA VAL A 162 -5.13 4.02 6.57
C VAL A 162 -6.13 5.12 6.24
N SER A 163 -5.82 5.96 5.27
CA SER A 163 -6.77 6.88 4.67
C SER A 163 -7.16 6.44 3.26
N TYR A 164 -8.36 6.78 2.83
CA TYR A 164 -8.81 6.69 1.44
C TYR A 164 -8.93 8.11 0.91
N LEU A 165 -8.34 8.36 -0.25
CA LEU A 165 -8.42 9.63 -0.97
C LEU A 165 -8.90 9.37 -2.39
N GLN A 166 -9.88 10.13 -2.86
CA GLN A 166 -10.19 10.23 -4.28
C GLN A 166 -10.21 11.69 -4.69
N SER A 167 -9.40 12.02 -5.69
CA SER A 167 -9.31 13.35 -6.29
C SER A 167 -9.22 13.20 -7.80
N GLU A 168 -9.78 14.16 -8.55
CA GLU A 168 -9.74 14.13 -10.01
C GLU A 168 -8.32 14.04 -10.56
N TRP A 169 -8.14 13.25 -11.61
CA TRP A 169 -6.85 13.09 -12.25
C TRP A 169 -6.96 12.51 -13.67
N VAL A 170 -6.51 13.26 -14.69
CA VAL A 170 -6.56 12.90 -16.12
C VAL A 170 -7.95 12.40 -16.55
N GLU A 171 -8.13 11.09 -16.73
CA GLU A 171 -9.38 10.41 -17.13
C GLU A 171 -10.28 10.05 -15.94
N PHE A 172 -9.77 10.12 -14.72
CA PHE A 172 -10.53 9.92 -13.50
C PHE A 172 -11.23 11.23 -13.08
N ARG A 173 -12.55 11.27 -13.24
CA ARG A 173 -13.40 12.43 -12.91
C ARG A 173 -14.57 11.98 -12.01
N PRO A 174 -14.32 11.70 -10.72
CA PRO A 174 -15.38 11.33 -9.80
C PRO A 174 -16.36 12.51 -9.63
N ARG A 175 -17.63 12.22 -9.36
CA ARG A 175 -18.64 13.26 -9.08
C ARG A 175 -18.24 14.16 -7.90
N GLN A 176 -17.48 13.61 -6.96
CA GLN A 176 -16.97 14.34 -5.80
C GLN A 176 -15.62 13.79 -5.33
N SER A 177 -14.80 14.69 -4.77
CA SER A 177 -13.63 14.27 -4.00
C SER A 177 -14.06 13.70 -2.65
N SER A 178 -13.32 12.73 -2.13
CA SER A 178 -13.60 12.11 -0.83
C SER A 178 -12.32 11.83 -0.07
N PHE A 179 -12.39 11.99 1.24
CA PHE A 179 -11.34 11.62 2.18
C PHE A 179 -11.96 10.91 3.38
N CYS A 180 -11.41 9.76 3.74
CA CYS A 180 -11.81 9.00 4.92
C CYS A 180 -10.57 8.41 5.58
N ARG A 181 -10.63 8.14 6.89
CA ARG A 181 -9.53 7.53 7.65
C ARG A 181 -10.05 6.41 8.55
N SER A 182 -9.30 5.32 8.64
CA SER A 182 -9.56 4.20 9.54
C SER A 182 -9.25 4.56 10.98
N SER A 183 -9.71 3.72 11.92
CA SER A 183 -9.11 3.68 13.26
C SER A 183 -7.64 3.27 13.17
N SER A 184 -6.86 3.68 14.17
CA SER A 184 -5.48 3.21 14.32
C SER A 184 -5.46 1.72 14.69
N VAL A 185 -4.45 1.01 14.20
CA VAL A 185 -4.15 -0.37 14.58
C VAL A 185 -2.67 -0.42 14.98
N SER A 186 -2.34 -1.24 15.97
CA SER A 186 -0.99 -1.37 16.52
C SER A 186 -0.31 -2.63 16.02
N VAL A 187 0.96 -2.53 15.64
CA VAL A 187 1.83 -3.66 15.29
C VAL A 187 3.05 -3.66 16.17
N ASN A 188 3.38 -4.84 16.70
CA ASN A 188 4.59 -5.06 17.44
C ASN A 188 5.69 -5.53 16.49
N VAL A 189 6.81 -4.81 16.53
CA VAL A 189 8.03 -5.09 15.78
C VAL A 189 9.06 -5.65 16.74
N GLU A 190 9.55 -6.84 16.44
CA GLU A 190 10.63 -7.53 17.14
C GLU A 190 11.84 -7.74 16.21
#